data_AF-A0A0J7KG80-F1
#
_entry.id   AF-A0A0J7KG80-F1
#
_cell.length_a   1.000
_cell.length_b   1.000
_cell.length_c   1.000
_cell.angle_alpha   90.00
_cell.angle_beta   90.00
_cell.angle_gamma   90.00
#
_symmetry.space_group_name_H-M   'P 1'
#
loop_
_entity.id
_entity.type
_entity.pdbx_description
1 polymer ?
#
loop_
_entity_poly.entity_id
_entity_poly.type
_entity_poly.pdbx_seq_one_letter_code
_entity_poly.pdbx_strand_id
1 'polypeptide(L)'
;MIAQDIKETGFIVIVTQTENKWKNIRKAYMTVKDHNSRSGNAPKTCKFYDELNEIFSKSSSITPVALASSKRKTAVSTTVGNDYSSDDEIFEEVEADRHSGKTEKKSKKGKKSKLNRELEAWSKTLCEDAEKRELAREKRHEAMIAVQNRKIAAFTAVMNKLLEKL
;
A
#
# COMPACT_ATOMS: atom_id res chain seq x y z
N MET A 1 -9.66 22.90 -21.29
CA MET A 1 -9.29 24.09 -20.50
C MET A 1 -7.79 24.09 -20.29
N ILE A 2 -7.22 23.41 -19.28
CA ILE A 2 -5.78 23.53 -18.95
C ILE A 2 -4.82 23.35 -20.14
N ALA A 3 -5.00 22.34 -21.00
CA ALA A 3 -4.12 22.14 -22.16
C ALA A 3 -4.27 23.25 -23.23
N GLN A 4 -5.44 23.87 -23.31
CA GLN A 4 -5.70 25.01 -24.19
C GLN A 4 -5.04 26.26 -23.61
N ASP A 5 -5.15 26.49 -22.31
CA ASP A 5 -4.52 27.62 -21.61
C ASP A 5 -2.98 27.55 -21.75
N ILE A 6 -2.39 26.35 -21.61
CA ILE A 6 -0.95 26.15 -21.86
C ILE A 6 -0.59 26.42 -23.33
N LYS A 7 -1.49 26.09 -24.26
CA LYS A 7 -1.28 26.36 -25.69
C LYS A 7 -1.28 27.85 -26.02
N GLU A 8 -2.09 28.63 -25.33
CA GLU A 8 -2.14 30.09 -25.45
C GLU A 8 -0.86 30.76 -24.95
N THR A 9 -0.16 30.14 -24.00
CA THR A 9 1.19 30.59 -23.57
C THR A 9 2.31 30.26 -24.56
N GLY A 10 2.00 29.69 -25.73
CA GLY A 10 2.94 29.42 -26.81
C GLY A 10 3.53 28.01 -26.82
N PHE A 11 3.10 27.12 -25.91
CA PHE A 11 3.58 25.73 -25.88
C PHE A 11 2.67 24.79 -26.67
N ILE A 12 3.25 23.97 -27.55
CA ILE A 12 2.48 22.95 -28.27
C ILE A 12 2.37 21.70 -27.39
N VAL A 13 1.24 21.56 -26.69
CA VAL A 13 0.96 20.42 -25.80
C VAL A 13 -0.28 19.64 -26.22
N ILE A 14 -0.19 18.31 -26.11
CA ILE A 14 -1.33 17.41 -26.28
C ILE A 14 -2.05 17.27 -24.93
N VAL A 15 -3.38 17.19 -24.95
CA VAL A 15 -4.22 17.04 -23.73
C VAL A 15 -3.75 15.87 -22.86
N THR A 16 -3.46 14.71 -23.49
CA THR A 16 -3.00 13.50 -22.80
C THR A 16 -1.65 13.67 -22.09
N GLN A 17 -0.74 14.48 -22.66
CA GLN A 17 0.55 14.78 -22.02
C GLN A 17 0.35 15.60 -20.76
N THR A 18 -0.54 16.60 -20.81
CA THR A 18 -0.89 17.45 -19.67
C THR A 18 -1.54 16.62 -18.55
N GLU A 19 -2.48 15.75 -18.90
CA GLU A 19 -3.14 14.87 -17.95
C GLU A 19 -2.15 13.89 -17.29
N ASN A 20 -1.29 13.24 -18.09
CA ASN A 20 -0.27 12.34 -17.58
C ASN A 20 0.72 13.07 -16.66
N LYS A 21 1.12 14.29 -17.02
CA LYS A 21 2.00 15.11 -16.18
C LYS A 21 1.34 15.42 -14.84
N TRP A 22 0.07 15.82 -14.84
CA TRP A 22 -0.68 16.07 -13.61
C TRP A 22 -0.81 14.83 -12.74
N LYS A 23 -1.16 13.67 -13.32
CA LYS A 23 -1.23 12.38 -12.63
C LYS A 23 0.10 12.02 -11.97
N ASN A 24 1.22 12.24 -12.67
CA ASN A 24 2.55 11.95 -12.15
C ASN A 24 2.94 12.88 -10.99
N ILE A 25 2.66 14.19 -11.11
CA ILE A 25 2.90 15.16 -10.04
C ILE A 25 2.10 14.78 -8.79
N ARG A 26 0.80 14.50 -8.96
CA ARG A 26 -0.07 14.06 -7.86
C ARG A 26 0.45 12.77 -7.21
N LYS A 27 0.84 11.77 -8.01
CA LYS A 27 1.39 10.50 -7.51
C LYS A 27 2.67 10.70 -6.70
N ALA A 28 3.58 11.55 -7.17
CA ALA A 28 4.82 11.85 -6.46
C ALA A 28 4.54 12.48 -5.08
N TYR A 29 3.62 13.46 -5.03
CA TYR A 29 3.20 14.08 -3.78
C TYR A 29 2.57 13.08 -2.80
N MET A 30 1.66 12.21 -3.28
CA MET A 30 1.08 11.14 -2.44
C MET A 30 2.14 10.21 -1.86
N THR A 31 3.10 9.80 -2.69
CA THR A 31 4.19 8.90 -2.28
C THR A 31 5.03 9.54 -1.17
N VAL A 32 5.34 10.84 -1.29
CA VAL A 32 6.08 11.57 -0.25
C VAL A 32 5.24 11.76 1.01
N LYS A 33 3.94 12.08 0.89
CA LYS A 33 3.05 12.24 2.03
C LYS A 33 2.92 10.95 2.85
N ASP A 34 2.77 9.81 2.17
CA ASP A 34 2.70 8.48 2.79
C ASP A 34 4.04 8.05 3.39
N HIS A 35 5.16 8.44 2.78
CA HIS A 35 6.48 8.18 3.34
C HIS A 35 6.66 8.94 4.65
N ASN A 36 6.27 10.22 4.68
CA ASN A 36 6.46 11.09 5.84
C ASN A 36 5.47 10.81 6.98
N SER A 37 4.34 10.16 6.71
CA SER A 37 3.37 9.77 7.75
C SER A 37 3.77 8.54 8.55
N ARG A 38 4.81 7.80 8.11
CA ARG A 38 5.32 6.61 8.80
C ARG A 38 6.39 7.00 9.82
N SER A 39 6.22 6.52 11.06
CA SER A 39 7.21 6.71 12.12
C SER A 39 8.56 6.09 11.74
N GLY A 40 9.66 6.76 12.10
CA GLY A 40 11.03 6.31 11.82
C GLY A 40 11.57 6.66 10.43
N ASN A 41 10.76 7.25 9.55
CA ASN A 41 11.23 7.71 8.25
C ASN A 41 11.84 9.11 8.32
N ALA A 42 12.97 9.31 7.63
CA ALA A 42 13.52 10.65 7.40
C ALA A 42 12.56 11.48 6.52
N PRO A 43 12.38 12.79 6.80
CA PRO A 43 11.53 13.65 5.99
C PRO A 43 11.99 13.69 4.52
N LYS A 44 11.05 13.53 3.60
CA LYS A 44 11.27 13.72 2.15
C LYS A 44 10.39 14.83 1.61
N THR A 45 10.82 15.46 0.52
CA THR A 45 10.05 16.45 -0.23
C THR A 45 10.03 16.12 -1.72
N CYS A 46 9.10 16.70 -2.48
CA CYS A 46 9.04 16.60 -3.94
C CYS A 46 8.90 17.97 -4.58
N LYS A 47 8.96 18.02 -5.92
CA LYS A 47 8.69 19.26 -6.67
C LYS A 47 7.26 19.72 -6.41
N PHE A 48 7.11 21.01 -6.17
CA PHE A 48 5.84 21.67 -5.84
C PHE A 48 5.14 21.13 -4.57
N TYR A 49 5.92 20.67 -3.57
CA TYR A 49 5.34 20.03 -2.39
C TYR A 49 4.43 20.98 -1.61
N ASP A 50 4.86 22.22 -1.40
CA ASP A 50 4.14 23.18 -0.56
C ASP A 50 2.82 23.62 -1.22
N GLU A 51 2.86 23.90 -2.52
CA GLU A 51 1.68 24.27 -3.31
C GLU A 51 0.67 23.12 -3.37
N LEU A 52 1.16 21.89 -3.58
CA LEU A 52 0.29 20.71 -3.57
C LEU A 52 -0.26 20.45 -2.17
N ASN A 53 0.54 20.64 -1.12
CA ASN A 53 0.10 20.45 0.25
C ASN A 53 -0.96 21.49 0.65
N GLU A 54 -0.86 22.74 0.19
CA GLU A 54 -1.91 23.74 0.41
C GLU A 54 -3.25 23.29 -0.21
N ILE A 55 -3.23 22.88 -1.48
CA ILE A 55 -4.42 22.43 -2.22
C ILE A 55 -5.02 21.17 -1.58
N PHE A 56 -4.17 20.24 -1.15
CA PHE A 56 -4.59 18.90 -0.77
C PHE A 56 -4.69 18.63 0.73
N SER A 57 -4.11 19.49 1.58
CA SER A 57 -4.13 19.33 3.04
C SER A 57 -5.53 19.19 3.63
N LYS A 58 -6.53 19.82 3.00
CA LYS A 58 -7.94 19.82 3.43
C LYS A 58 -8.75 18.69 2.80
N SER A 59 -8.18 17.93 1.86
CA SER A 59 -8.89 16.86 1.16
C SER A 59 -8.87 15.58 1.97
N SER A 60 -10.06 15.03 2.25
CA SER A 60 -10.23 13.72 2.89
C SER A 60 -9.63 12.56 2.10
N SER A 61 -9.39 12.76 0.79
CA SER A 61 -8.73 11.78 -0.08
C SER A 61 -7.24 11.59 0.23
N ILE A 62 -6.63 12.50 1.00
CA ILE A 62 -5.17 12.59 1.17
C ILE A 62 -4.81 12.51 2.65
N THR A 63 -5.58 13.17 3.50
CA THR A 63 -5.52 13.00 4.95
C THR A 63 -6.80 12.29 5.41
N PRO A 64 -6.79 10.96 5.54
CA PRO A 64 -7.98 10.23 5.96
C PRO A 64 -8.35 10.58 7.40
N VAL A 65 -9.66 10.69 7.65
CA VAL A 65 -10.18 10.89 9.01
C VAL A 65 -10.01 9.59 9.79
N ALA A 66 -9.27 9.64 10.89
CA ALA A 66 -9.07 8.47 11.77
C ALA A 66 -10.35 8.22 12.58
N LEU A 67 -11.23 7.35 12.08
CA LEU A 67 -12.52 7.04 12.72
C LEU A 67 -12.38 6.07 13.92
N ALA A 68 -11.36 5.22 13.91
CA ALA A 68 -11.11 4.28 14.99
C ALA A 68 -9.61 4.25 15.30
N SER A 69 -9.24 4.69 16.51
CA SER A 69 -7.88 4.59 17.04
C SER A 69 -7.81 3.43 18.03
N SER A 70 -6.83 2.55 17.89
CA SER A 70 -6.56 1.48 18.86
C SER A 70 -5.75 1.95 20.07
N LYS A 71 -5.39 3.24 20.14
CA LYS A 71 -4.71 3.81 21.31
C LYS A 71 -5.67 3.78 22.49
N ARG A 72 -5.33 3.04 23.55
CA ARG A 72 -6.00 3.14 24.84
C ARG A 72 -5.88 4.59 25.30
N LYS A 73 -7.01 5.27 25.53
CA LYS A 73 -7.01 6.59 26.16
C LYS A 73 -6.45 6.41 27.56
N THR A 74 -5.19 6.80 27.80
CA THR A 74 -4.79 7.15 29.16
C THR A 74 -5.61 8.39 29.51
N ALA A 75 -6.41 8.29 30.57
CA ALA A 75 -7.20 9.40 31.07
C ALA A 75 -6.23 10.43 31.68
N VAL A 76 -5.70 11.34 30.86
CA VAL A 76 -5.15 12.60 31.36
C VAL A 76 -6.32 13.53 31.56
N SER A 77 -6.60 13.79 32.83
CA SER A 77 -7.55 14.78 33.30
C SER A 77 -7.16 16.16 32.74
N THR A 78 -8.06 16.77 31.98
CA THR A 78 -7.97 18.17 31.59
C THR A 78 -8.11 19.02 32.86
N THR A 79 -7.02 19.62 33.32
CA THR A 79 -7.08 20.94 33.96
C THR A 79 -6.26 21.89 33.12
N VAL A 80 -6.90 22.99 32.73
CA VAL A 80 -6.33 24.06 31.92
C VAL A 80 -5.29 24.80 32.76
N GLY A 81 -4.06 24.91 32.26
CA GLY A 81 -2.99 25.72 32.86
C GLY A 81 -1.70 25.59 32.05
N ASN A 82 -1.26 26.72 31.49
CA ASN A 82 -0.08 26.91 30.65
C ASN A 82 1.19 27.12 31.51
N ASP A 83 2.27 26.36 31.34
CA ASP A 83 3.67 26.83 31.45
C ASP A 83 4.70 25.75 31.05
N TYR A 84 5.88 26.19 30.63
CA TYR A 84 7.09 25.47 30.21
C TYR A 84 7.76 24.68 31.35
N SER A 85 8.36 23.52 31.05
CA SER A 85 9.60 22.92 31.62
C SER A 85 9.68 21.45 31.16
N SER A 86 10.61 21.02 30.30
CA SER A 86 12.03 20.68 30.55
C SER A 86 12.26 19.71 31.73
N ASP A 87 12.94 18.59 31.42
CA ASP A 87 13.48 17.51 32.26
C ASP A 87 12.45 16.71 33.09
N ASP A 88 12.60 15.41 33.37
CA ASP A 88 13.79 14.57 33.50
C ASP A 88 13.36 13.09 33.32
N GLU A 89 14.31 12.22 33.02
CA GLU A 89 14.12 10.79 32.86
C GLU A 89 13.78 10.10 34.19
N ILE A 90 12.82 9.17 34.20
CA ILE A 90 12.79 8.08 35.19
C ILE A 90 12.49 6.76 34.48
N PHE A 91 13.55 5.99 34.32
CA PHE A 91 13.55 4.56 34.04
C PHE A 91 13.27 3.83 35.37
N GLU A 92 12.19 3.06 35.45
CA GLU A 92 12.11 1.94 36.40
C GLU A 92 11.70 0.66 35.67
N GLU A 93 12.74 -0.16 35.50
CA GLU A 93 12.73 -1.61 35.41
C GLU A 93 12.17 -2.20 36.72
N VAL A 94 11.09 -2.98 36.65
CA VAL A 94 10.80 -4.02 37.66
C VAL A 94 10.06 -5.19 37.02
N GLU A 95 10.88 -6.14 36.60
CA GLU A 95 10.89 -7.54 36.99
C GLU A 95 9.67 -8.45 36.86
N ALA A 96 10.03 -9.66 36.43
CA ALA A 96 9.16 -10.79 36.21
C ALA A 96 8.64 -11.37 37.54
N ASP A 97 7.34 -11.65 37.59
CA ASP A 97 6.85 -12.71 38.47
C ASP A 97 6.10 -13.77 37.66
N ARG A 98 6.75 -14.93 37.57
CA ARG A 98 6.24 -16.20 37.06
C ARG A 98 6.05 -17.12 38.25
N HIS A 99 4.81 -17.40 38.64
CA HIS A 99 4.37 -18.68 39.25
C HIS A 99 2.85 -18.73 39.09
N SER A 100 2.14 -19.83 38.90
CA SER A 100 2.38 -21.21 38.49
C SER A 100 0.96 -21.79 38.45
N GLY A 101 0.59 -22.55 37.42
CA GLY A 101 -0.76 -23.08 37.34
C GLY A 101 -1.02 -23.93 36.11
N LYS A 102 -0.24 -25.00 35.94
CA LYS A 102 -0.66 -26.11 35.07
C LYS A 102 -1.98 -26.66 35.61
N THR A 103 -3.08 -26.40 34.92
CA THR A 103 -4.23 -27.29 34.94
C THR A 103 -4.52 -27.69 33.50
N GLU A 104 -4.13 -28.92 33.16
CA GLU A 104 -4.57 -29.60 31.95
C GLU A 104 -6.08 -29.84 32.06
N LYS A 105 -6.88 -28.89 31.60
CA LYS A 105 -8.28 -29.12 31.28
C LYS A 105 -8.38 -29.42 29.80
N LYS A 106 -8.64 -30.70 29.46
CA LYS A 106 -9.11 -31.12 28.13
C LYS A 106 -10.36 -30.31 27.77
N SER A 107 -10.20 -29.21 27.05
CA SER A 107 -11.33 -28.42 26.56
C SER A 107 -12.00 -29.22 25.44
N LYS A 108 -13.17 -29.79 25.74
CA LYS A 108 -14.10 -30.28 24.72
C LYS A 108 -14.28 -29.16 23.70
N LYS A 109 -13.94 -29.42 22.43
CA LYS A 109 -14.01 -28.45 21.33
C LYS A 109 -15.44 -27.92 21.25
N GLY A 110 -15.67 -26.74 21.82
CA GLY A 110 -16.98 -26.09 21.80
C GLY A 110 -17.43 -25.88 20.37
N LYS A 111 -18.75 -25.96 20.12
CA LYS A 111 -19.33 -25.61 18.82
C LYS A 111 -18.91 -24.17 18.51
N LYS A 112 -18.27 -23.96 17.36
CA LYS A 112 -17.82 -22.62 16.93
C LYS A 112 -19.01 -21.66 16.91
N SER A 113 -18.80 -20.43 17.36
CA SER A 113 -19.83 -19.39 17.29
C SER A 113 -20.25 -19.16 15.84
N LYS A 114 -21.47 -18.68 15.62
CA LYS A 114 -21.99 -18.34 14.29
C LYS A 114 -21.05 -17.39 13.54
N LEU A 115 -20.52 -16.40 14.26
CA LEU A 115 -19.53 -15.44 13.76
C LEU A 115 -18.22 -16.12 13.32
N ASN A 116 -17.70 -17.08 14.10
CA ASN A 116 -16.52 -17.83 13.69
C ASN A 116 -16.75 -18.65 12.42
N ARG A 117 -17.95 -19.21 12.24
CA ARG A 117 -18.28 -19.97 11.02
C ARG A 117 -18.34 -19.06 9.79
N GLU A 118 -18.92 -17.88 9.93
CA GLU A 118 -18.99 -16.89 8.85
C GLU A 118 -17.60 -16.36 8.49
N LEU A 119 -16.76 -16.09 9.50
CA LEU A 119 -15.38 -15.65 9.30
C LEU A 119 -14.54 -16.71 8.57
N GLU A 120 -14.70 -17.98 8.92
CA GLU A 120 -14.04 -19.10 8.23
C GLU A 120 -14.52 -19.23 6.78
N ALA A 121 -15.82 -19.08 6.54
CA ALA A 121 -16.37 -19.09 5.18
C ALA A 121 -15.79 -17.94 4.34
N TRP A 122 -15.75 -16.72 4.87
CA TRP A 122 -15.16 -15.57 4.18
C TRP A 122 -13.67 -15.76 3.92
N SER A 123 -12.93 -16.27 4.90
CA SER A 123 -11.50 -16.56 4.76
C SER A 123 -11.25 -17.57 3.64
N LYS A 124 -12.09 -18.61 3.54
CA LYS A 124 -12.01 -19.61 2.48
C LYS A 124 -12.32 -19.00 1.10
N THR A 125 -13.40 -18.22 0.98
CA THR A 125 -13.76 -17.57 -0.28
C THR A 125 -12.67 -16.64 -0.78
N LEU A 126 -12.05 -15.85 0.11
CA LEU A 126 -10.94 -14.97 -0.24
C LEU A 126 -9.71 -15.74 -0.75
N CYS A 127 -9.40 -16.90 -0.14
CA CYS A 127 -8.33 -17.77 -0.59
C CYS A 127 -8.62 -18.35 -1.98
N GLU A 128 -9.83 -18.88 -2.19
CA GLU A 128 -10.28 -19.42 -3.48
C GLU A 128 -10.24 -18.35 -4.58
N ASP A 129 -10.65 -17.11 -4.29
CA ASP A 129 -10.59 -16.01 -5.25
C ASP A 129 -9.15 -15.52 -5.52
N ALA A 130 -8.26 -15.61 -4.53
CA ALA A 130 -6.84 -15.34 -4.74
C ALA A 130 -6.19 -16.38 -5.66
N GLU A 131 -6.45 -17.66 -5.42
CA GLU A 131 -5.97 -18.78 -6.24
C GLU A 131 -6.47 -18.67 -7.69
N LYS A 132 -7.76 -18.38 -7.90
CA LYS A 132 -8.33 -18.16 -9.24
C LYS A 132 -7.64 -17.02 -9.98
N ARG A 133 -7.36 -15.90 -9.29
CA ARG A 133 -6.65 -14.76 -9.89
C ARG A 133 -5.22 -15.13 -10.26
N GLU A 134 -4.56 -15.93 -9.44
CA GLU A 134 -3.19 -16.38 -9.72
C GLU A 134 -3.14 -17.34 -10.90
N LEU A 135 -4.03 -18.34 -10.93
CA LEU A 135 -4.18 -19.25 -12.07
C LEU A 135 -4.47 -18.47 -13.37
N ALA A 136 -5.28 -17.41 -13.30
CA ALA A 136 -5.55 -16.57 -14.46
C ALA A 136 -4.31 -15.75 -14.89
N ARG A 137 -3.46 -15.30 -13.96
CA ARG A 137 -2.17 -14.65 -14.28
C ARG A 137 -1.24 -15.63 -14.96
N GLU A 138 -1.10 -16.82 -14.39
CA GLU A 138 -0.22 -17.88 -14.90
C GLU A 138 -0.64 -18.31 -16.30
N LYS A 139 -1.93 -18.57 -16.55
CA LYS A 139 -2.44 -18.89 -17.89
C LYS A 139 -2.14 -17.81 -18.93
N ARG A 140 -2.26 -16.53 -18.55
CA ARG A 140 -1.90 -15.42 -19.46
C ARG A 140 -0.41 -15.38 -19.73
N HIS A 141 0.41 -15.62 -18.71
CA HIS A 141 1.85 -15.64 -18.83
C HIS A 141 2.32 -16.79 -19.73
N GLU A 142 1.79 -18.00 -19.50
CA GLU A 142 2.03 -19.18 -20.31
C GLU A 142 1.63 -18.95 -21.77
N ALA A 143 0.45 -18.37 -22.03
CA ALA A 143 0.02 -18.05 -23.39
C ALA A 143 0.98 -17.07 -24.10
N MET A 144 1.50 -16.05 -23.38
CA MET A 144 2.50 -15.15 -23.93
C MET A 144 3.82 -15.87 -24.23
N ILE A 145 4.31 -16.70 -23.32
CA ILE A 145 5.51 -17.51 -23.52
C ILE A 145 5.34 -18.45 -24.71
N ALA A 146 4.18 -19.08 -24.86
CA ALA A 146 3.90 -19.98 -25.98
C ALA A 146 3.96 -19.25 -27.33
N VAL A 147 3.44 -18.03 -27.42
CA VAL A 147 3.56 -17.19 -28.63
C VAL A 147 5.02 -16.83 -28.91
N GLN A 148 5.79 -16.48 -27.89
CA GLN A 148 7.23 -16.21 -28.04
C GLN A 148 7.99 -17.46 -28.52
N ASN A 149 7.75 -18.61 -27.90
CA ASN A 149 8.36 -19.88 -28.28
C ASN A 149 8.02 -20.29 -29.71
N ARG A 150 6.80 -20.05 -30.18
CA ARG A 150 6.44 -20.29 -31.59
C ARG A 150 7.27 -19.44 -32.55
N LYS A 151 7.49 -18.16 -32.23
CA LYS A 151 8.34 -17.27 -33.04
C LYS A 151 9.79 -17.74 -33.03
N ILE A 152 10.32 -18.11 -31.86
CA ILE A 152 11.68 -18.66 -31.72
C ILE A 152 11.82 -19.92 -32.58
N ALA A 153 10.88 -20.86 -32.47
CA ALA A 153 10.92 -22.09 -33.25
C ALA A 153 10.90 -21.84 -34.77
N ALA A 154 10.05 -20.91 -35.24
CA ALA A 154 10.00 -20.55 -36.65
C ALA A 154 11.33 -19.93 -37.13
N PHE A 155 11.93 -19.05 -36.32
CA PHE A 155 13.23 -18.45 -36.62
C PHE A 155 14.33 -19.51 -36.66
N THR A 156 14.40 -20.38 -35.64
CA THR A 156 15.37 -21.49 -35.57
C THR A 156 15.26 -22.40 -36.79
N ALA A 157 14.04 -22.71 -37.26
CA ALA A 157 13.84 -23.54 -38.45
C ALA A 157 14.38 -22.88 -39.73
N VAL A 158 14.21 -21.56 -39.88
CA VAL A 158 14.78 -20.82 -41.01
C VAL A 158 16.30 -20.78 -40.93
N MET A 159 16.86 -20.54 -39.74
CA MET A 159 18.30 -20.51 -39.51
C MET A 159 18.96 -21.86 -39.81
N ASN A 160 18.37 -22.97 -39.35
CA ASN A 160 18.90 -24.30 -39.62
C ASN A 160 18.93 -24.62 -41.12
N LYS A 161 17.89 -24.23 -41.88
CA LYS A 161 17.88 -24.39 -43.34
C LYS A 161 18.97 -23.56 -44.06
N LEU A 162 19.40 -22.45 -43.48
CA LEU A 162 20.51 -21.65 -44.02
C LEU A 162 21.85 -22.31 -43.71
N LEU A 163 22.00 -22.88 -42.52
CA LEU A 163 23.20 -23.62 -42.12
C LEU A 163 23.38 -24.90 -42.94
N GLU A 164 22.31 -25.61 -43.32
CA GLU A 164 22.38 -26.80 -44.18
C GLU A 164 22.79 -26.50 -45.64
N LYS A 165 22.76 -25.24 -46.07
CA LYS A 165 23.13 -24.81 -47.42
C LYS A 165 24.56 -24.28 -47.54
N LEU A 166 25.28 -24.19 -46.41
CA LEU A 166 26.71 -23.89 -46.33
C LEU A 166 27.49 -25.20 -46.30
#